data_AF-A9DYB7-F1
#
_entry.id   AF-A9DYB7-F1
#
_cell.length_a   1.000
_cell.length_b   1.000
_cell.length_c   1.000
_cell.angle_alpha   90.00
_cell.angle_beta   90.00
_cell.angle_gamma   90.00
#
_symmetry.space_group_name_H-M   'P 1'
#
loop_
_entity.id
_entity.type
_entity.pdbx_description
1 polymer ?
#
loop_
_entity_poly.entity_id
_entity_poly.type
_entity_poly.pdbx_seq_one_letter_code
_entity_poly.pdbx_strand_id
1 'polypeptide(L)'
;MNIKLTHSKDDKGLDTAQHHGRLQIKKVVYNKALKSFIKENYGSGIHFGSMNNNLEEILKKLSLNDIMEGSVKLPMIDVNTLSVVNDQVNEFSDFDLYDSFTCTFLAKEGVSSEEFMKGIGKFKTDFLDTYNKEVHAEITEKEYQNRLQTKKREIKEITFFIILAIIALVIIYFFSSSIFDKKL
;
A
#
# COMPACT_ATOMS: atom_id res chain seq x y z
N MET A 1 -30.59 -8.71 5.43
CA MET A 1 -29.89 -7.41 5.39
C MET A 1 -29.32 -7.24 3.99
N ASN A 2 -29.94 -6.40 3.16
CA ASN A 2 -29.56 -6.24 1.75
C ASN A 2 -28.34 -5.32 1.64
N ILE A 3 -27.20 -5.87 1.22
CA ILE A 3 -25.99 -5.10 0.95
C ILE A 3 -26.15 -4.49 -0.44
N LYS A 4 -26.32 -3.17 -0.47
CA LYS A 4 -26.40 -2.37 -1.69
C LYS A 4 -24.98 -2.24 -2.25
N LEU A 5 -24.64 -3.05 -3.25
CA LEU A 5 -23.43 -2.90 -4.05
C LEU A 5 -23.53 -1.58 -4.82
N THR A 6 -22.88 -0.53 -4.32
CA THR A 6 -22.65 0.68 -5.10
C THR A 6 -21.66 0.36 -6.21
N HIS A 7 -22.20 0.01 -7.38
CA HIS A 7 -21.46 0.11 -8.64
C HIS A 7 -20.92 1.54 -8.77
N SER A 8 -19.60 1.66 -8.84
CA SER A 8 -18.90 2.89 -9.22
C SER A 8 -19.42 3.33 -10.59
N LYS A 9 -20.30 4.34 -10.59
CA LYS A 9 -20.67 5.07 -11.80
C LYS A 9 -19.46 5.90 -12.20
N ASP A 10 -18.60 5.35 -13.06
CA ASP A 10 -17.73 6.12 -13.96
C ASP A 10 -17.24 5.28 -15.16
N ASP A 11 -18.00 4.25 -15.57
CA ASP A 11 -17.90 3.67 -16.92
C ASP A 11 -18.76 4.48 -17.90
N LYS A 12 -18.41 5.76 -18.07
CA LYS A 12 -19.05 6.63 -19.06
C LYS A 12 -18.01 7.17 -20.03
N GLY A 13 -18.05 6.59 -21.23
CA GLY A 13 -17.74 7.26 -22.48
C GLY A 13 -16.29 7.71 -22.64
N LEU A 14 -15.51 6.95 -23.39
CA LEU A 14 -14.54 7.57 -24.29
C LEU A 14 -15.34 8.45 -25.27
N ASP A 15 -15.64 9.66 -24.84
CA ASP A 15 -16.11 10.73 -25.71
C ASP A 15 -14.87 11.21 -26.48
N THR A 16 -14.81 10.82 -27.75
CA THR A 16 -13.73 11.13 -28.70
C THR A 16 -13.81 12.59 -29.17
N ALA A 17 -14.03 13.52 -28.24
CA ALA A 17 -14.01 14.95 -28.47
C ALA A 17 -12.67 15.53 -28.01
N GLN A 18 -11.75 15.69 -28.98
CA GLN A 18 -10.63 16.65 -28.96
C GLN A 18 -9.89 16.83 -27.62
N HIS A 19 -8.97 15.92 -27.30
CA HIS A 19 -7.82 16.26 -26.47
C HIS A 19 -6.58 16.38 -27.37
N HIS A 20 -6.16 17.62 -27.65
CA HIS A 20 -4.77 17.92 -27.99
C HIS A 20 -3.92 17.71 -26.71
N GLY A 21 -3.73 16.45 -26.35
CA GLY A 21 -2.92 16.02 -25.21
C GLY A 21 -2.37 14.63 -25.48
N ARG A 22 -1.12 14.38 -25.07
CA ARG A 22 -0.52 13.03 -25.11
C ARG A 22 -1.39 12.07 -24.29
N LEU A 23 -1.57 10.84 -24.78
CA LEU A 23 -2.32 9.80 -24.07
C LEU A 23 -1.68 9.52 -22.71
N GLN A 24 -2.49 9.45 -21.66
CA GLN A 24 -2.03 9.29 -20.28
C GLN A 24 -2.80 8.20 -19.55
N ILE A 25 -2.10 7.34 -18.80
CA ILE A 25 -2.71 6.36 -17.90
C ILE A 25 -2.03 6.41 -16.53
N LYS A 26 -2.82 6.30 -15.46
CA LYS A 26 -2.31 6.19 -14.08
C LYS A 26 -2.47 4.76 -13.56
N LYS A 27 -1.48 4.26 -12.84
CA LYS A 27 -1.52 2.96 -12.16
C LYS A 27 -0.90 3.07 -10.77
N VAL A 28 -1.49 2.38 -9.81
CA VAL A 28 -0.91 2.22 -8.49
C VAL A 28 0.12 1.09 -8.54
N VAL A 29 1.28 1.31 -7.93
CA VAL A 29 2.38 0.35 -7.86
C VAL A 29 2.87 0.24 -6.43
N TYR A 30 2.95 -0.99 -5.90
CA TYR A 30 3.47 -1.22 -4.55
C TYR A 30 4.97 -1.03 -4.52
N ASN A 31 5.50 -0.40 -3.46
CA ASN A 31 6.93 -0.20 -3.28
C ASN A 31 7.69 -1.53 -3.36
N LYS A 32 7.17 -2.53 -2.64
CA LYS A 32 7.74 -3.87 -2.60
C LYS A 32 7.78 -4.54 -3.98
N ALA A 33 6.83 -4.28 -4.87
CA ALA A 33 6.83 -4.85 -6.21
C ALA A 33 7.99 -4.31 -7.06
N LEU A 34 8.26 -3.01 -6.99
CA LEU A 34 9.40 -2.38 -7.66
C LEU A 34 10.73 -2.95 -7.12
N LYS A 35 10.85 -3.09 -5.81
CA LYS A 35 12.02 -3.72 -5.16
C LYS A 35 12.23 -5.16 -5.63
N SER A 36 11.17 -5.96 -5.67
CA SER A 36 11.22 -7.35 -6.12
C SER A 36 11.66 -7.46 -7.57
N PHE A 37 11.05 -6.68 -8.47
CA PHE A 37 11.42 -6.68 -9.89
C PHE A 37 12.89 -6.33 -10.09
N ILE A 38 13.38 -5.28 -9.42
CA ILE A 38 14.76 -4.84 -9.57
C ILE A 38 15.74 -5.90 -9.06
N LYS A 39 15.48 -6.46 -7.88
CA LYS A 39 16.32 -7.52 -7.31
C LYS A 39 16.42 -8.72 -8.24
N GLU A 40 15.31 -9.12 -8.87
CA GLU A 40 15.27 -10.28 -9.77
C GLU A 40 15.98 -10.01 -11.11
N ASN A 41 15.83 -8.80 -11.67
CA ASN A 41 16.31 -8.50 -13.01
C ASN A 41 17.73 -7.92 -13.06
N TYR A 42 18.20 -7.34 -11.96
CA TYR A 42 19.46 -6.60 -11.90
C TYR A 42 20.37 -7.07 -10.77
N GLY A 43 19.84 -7.79 -9.77
CA GLY A 43 20.60 -8.34 -8.65
C GLY A 43 20.47 -7.52 -7.36
N SER A 44 20.95 -8.10 -6.25
CA SER A 44 20.90 -7.47 -4.93
C SER A 44 21.91 -6.34 -4.80
N GLY A 45 21.49 -5.20 -4.25
CA GLY A 45 22.37 -4.04 -4.00
C GLY A 45 22.54 -3.12 -5.21
N ILE A 46 21.73 -3.27 -6.25
CA ILE A 46 21.62 -2.27 -7.31
C ILE A 46 20.59 -1.22 -6.90
N HIS A 47 21.08 0.00 -6.68
CA HIS A 47 20.29 1.17 -6.33
C HIS A 47 20.18 2.05 -7.58
N PHE A 48 19.08 1.89 -8.29
CA PHE A 48 18.62 2.93 -9.19
C PHE A 48 18.14 4.08 -8.27
N GLY A 49 18.65 5.29 -8.47
CA GLY A 49 18.48 6.41 -7.54
C GLY A 49 17.02 6.76 -7.24
N SER A 50 16.49 7.82 -7.87
CA SER A 50 15.12 8.26 -7.62
C SER A 50 14.07 7.27 -8.11
N MET A 51 12.87 7.28 -7.51
CA MET A 51 11.76 6.42 -7.95
C MET A 51 11.37 6.58 -9.42
N ASN A 52 11.60 7.75 -10.01
CA ASN A 52 11.43 7.96 -11.45
C ASN A 52 12.47 7.20 -12.27
N ASN A 53 13.74 7.21 -11.86
CA ASN A 53 14.81 6.45 -12.52
C ASN A 53 14.49 4.95 -12.46
N ASN A 54 13.92 4.50 -11.35
CA ASN A 54 13.58 3.10 -11.15
C ASN A 54 12.47 2.67 -12.11
N LEU A 55 11.44 3.51 -12.24
CA LEU A 55 10.38 3.30 -13.21
C LEU A 55 10.92 3.33 -14.65
N GLU A 56 11.84 4.24 -14.95
CA GLU A 56 12.49 4.34 -16.27
C GLU A 56 13.25 3.06 -16.62
N GLU A 57 14.04 2.51 -15.68
CA GLU A 57 14.78 1.27 -15.89
C GLU A 57 13.85 0.07 -16.08
N ILE A 58 12.75 0.01 -15.35
CA ILE A 58 11.71 -1.01 -15.57
C ILE A 58 11.12 -0.88 -16.98
N LEU A 59 10.80 0.33 -17.43
CA LEU A 59 10.30 0.54 -18.79
C LEU A 59 11.33 0.15 -19.84
N LYS A 60 12.62 0.43 -19.64
CA LYS A 60 13.70 -0.03 -20.53
C LYS A 60 13.79 -1.55 -20.56
N LYS A 61 13.74 -2.22 -19.40
CA LYS A 61 13.80 -3.68 -19.31
C LYS A 61 12.65 -4.36 -20.04
N LEU A 62 11.46 -3.76 -19.95
CA LEU A 62 10.26 -4.22 -20.65
C LEU A 62 10.22 -3.79 -22.13
N SER A 63 11.23 -3.07 -22.62
CA SER A 63 11.29 -2.49 -23.97
C SER A 63 10.09 -1.61 -24.28
N LEU A 64 9.71 -0.77 -23.30
CA LEU A 64 8.58 0.16 -23.36
C LEU A 64 9.03 1.62 -23.38
N ASN A 65 10.31 1.89 -23.19
CA ASN A 65 10.89 3.24 -23.13
C ASN A 65 10.70 4.03 -24.43
N ASP A 66 10.51 3.38 -25.58
CA ASP A 66 10.26 4.07 -26.86
C ASP A 66 8.77 4.37 -27.09
N ILE A 67 7.89 3.69 -26.35
CA ILE A 67 6.43 3.82 -26.46
C ILE A 67 5.90 4.83 -25.45
N MET A 68 6.46 4.85 -24.25
CA MET A 68 5.95 5.66 -23.14
C MET A 68 7.06 6.16 -22.22
N GLU A 69 6.75 7.24 -21.51
CA GLU A 69 7.53 7.78 -20.40
C GLU A 69 6.73 7.66 -19.10
N GLY A 70 7.42 7.36 -18.00
CA GLY A 70 6.82 7.14 -16.70
C GLY A 70 7.24 8.22 -15.70
N SER A 71 6.31 8.64 -14.84
CA SER A 71 6.60 9.49 -13.69
C SER A 71 5.87 8.97 -12.45
N VAL A 72 6.48 9.14 -11.29
CA VAL A 72 5.95 8.69 -10.01
C VAL A 72 5.50 9.89 -9.21
N LYS A 73 4.22 9.89 -8.83
CA LYS A 73 3.67 10.84 -7.88
C LYS A 73 3.77 10.25 -6.48
N LEU A 74 4.57 10.88 -5.63
CA LEU A 74 4.65 10.54 -4.22
C LEU A 74 3.33 10.90 -3.51
N PRO A 75 2.82 10.05 -2.59
CA PRO A 75 1.70 10.41 -1.74
C PRO A 75 2.03 11.67 -0.93
N MET A 76 1.00 12.48 -0.65
CA MET A 76 1.18 13.68 0.15
C MET A 76 1.49 13.28 1.60
N ILE A 77 2.61 13.75 2.13
CA ILE A 77 3.11 13.34 3.46
C ILE A 77 2.37 14.10 4.55
N ASP A 78 1.99 13.42 5.64
CA ASP A 78 1.63 14.08 6.89
C ASP A 78 2.91 14.61 7.55
N VAL A 79 3.02 15.93 7.68
CA VAL A 79 4.19 16.64 8.24
C VAL A 79 4.58 16.19 9.65
N ASN A 80 3.70 15.48 10.35
CA ASN A 80 3.97 14.94 11.68
C ASN A 80 4.82 13.66 11.68
N THR A 81 5.04 13.01 10.54
CA THR A 81 5.87 11.79 10.39
C THR A 81 7.21 12.02 9.69
N LEU A 82 7.57 13.29 9.46
CA LEU A 82 8.54 13.74 8.46
C LEU A 82 10.01 13.83 8.90
N SER A 83 10.42 13.29 10.05
CA SER A 83 11.79 13.50 10.54
C SER A 83 12.89 12.78 9.75
N VAL A 84 12.58 12.12 8.63
CA VAL A 84 13.52 11.20 7.94
C VAL A 84 13.54 11.32 6.40
N VAL A 85 12.73 12.18 5.77
CA VAL A 85 12.69 12.25 4.29
C VAL A 85 13.70 13.28 3.78
N ASN A 86 14.73 12.81 3.08
CA ASN A 86 15.69 13.67 2.37
C ASN A 86 15.30 13.80 0.90
N ASP A 87 14.70 14.93 0.53
CA ASP A 87 14.16 15.18 -0.81
C ASP A 87 15.21 15.14 -1.94
N GLN A 88 16.51 15.12 -1.63
CA GLN A 88 17.60 15.18 -2.60
C GLN A 88 18.15 13.80 -3.02
N VAL A 89 17.93 12.76 -2.22
CA VAL A 89 18.41 11.39 -2.49
C VAL A 89 17.29 10.43 -2.11
N ASN A 90 16.47 10.08 -3.10
CA ASN A 90 15.26 9.29 -2.89
C ASN A 90 15.50 7.82 -3.25
N GLU A 91 16.29 7.10 -2.44
CA GLU A 91 16.48 5.67 -2.66
C GLU A 91 15.25 4.86 -2.22
N PHE A 92 15.11 3.66 -2.77
CA PHE A 92 14.07 2.71 -2.34
C PHE A 92 14.02 2.43 -0.83
N SER A 93 15.16 2.53 -0.14
CA SER A 93 15.28 2.40 1.32
C SER A 93 14.67 3.57 2.08
N ASP A 94 14.71 4.77 1.50
CA ASP A 94 14.27 6.00 2.18
C ASP A 94 12.74 6.14 2.18
N PHE A 95 12.06 5.31 1.39
CA PHE A 95 10.60 5.29 1.24
C PHE A 95 9.95 4.01 1.75
N ASP A 96 10.58 3.27 2.67
CA ASP A 96 9.90 2.17 3.39
C ASP A 96 8.64 2.63 4.17
N LEU A 97 8.42 3.94 4.28
CA LEU A 97 7.20 4.57 4.79
C LEU A 97 5.96 4.37 3.89
N TYR A 98 6.12 4.14 2.58
CA TYR A 98 4.98 4.06 1.66
C TYR A 98 4.77 2.65 1.14
N ASP A 99 3.55 2.15 1.34
CA ASP A 99 3.12 0.86 0.80
C ASP A 99 3.01 0.88 -0.73
N SER A 100 2.54 2.01 -1.30
CA SER A 100 2.33 2.16 -2.74
C SER A 100 2.48 3.60 -3.26
N PHE A 101 2.67 3.72 -4.57
CA PHE A 101 2.82 4.98 -5.30
C PHE A 101 1.89 5.01 -6.51
N THR A 102 1.52 6.21 -6.97
CA THR A 102 0.80 6.37 -8.24
C THR A 102 1.78 6.71 -9.35
N CYS A 103 1.96 5.80 -10.28
CA CYS A 103 2.72 6.01 -11.50
C CYS A 103 1.81 6.57 -12.59
N THR A 104 2.29 7.56 -13.33
CA THR A 104 1.67 8.13 -14.51
C THR A 104 2.51 7.76 -15.73
N PHE A 105 1.88 7.15 -16.73
CA PHE A 105 2.47 6.78 -18.00
C PHE A 105 1.91 7.69 -19.10
N LEU A 106 2.79 8.28 -19.88
CA LEU A 106 2.47 9.16 -20.99
C LEU A 106 2.99 8.55 -22.29
N ALA A 107 2.18 8.57 -23.34
CA ALA A 107 2.63 8.16 -24.67
C ALA A 107 3.69 9.13 -25.19
N LYS A 108 4.74 8.59 -25.80
CA LYS A 108 5.73 9.41 -26.50
C LYS A 108 5.15 9.99 -27.78
N GLU A 109 5.76 11.05 -28.26
CA GLU A 109 5.36 11.70 -29.53
C GLU A 109 5.51 10.74 -30.70
N GLY A 110 4.52 10.73 -31.61
CA GLY A 110 4.48 9.83 -32.76
C GLY A 110 3.95 8.42 -32.46
N VAL A 111 3.74 8.05 -31.19
CA VAL A 111 3.20 6.73 -30.82
C VAL A 111 1.69 6.71 -31.01
N SER A 112 1.19 5.69 -31.71
CA SER A 112 -0.25 5.52 -31.93
C SER A 112 -0.97 5.09 -30.64
N SER A 113 -2.28 5.36 -30.56
CA SER A 113 -3.07 4.90 -29.42
C SER A 113 -3.06 3.38 -29.28
N GLU A 114 -3.04 2.64 -30.39
CA GLU A 114 -3.02 1.19 -30.37
C GLU A 114 -1.70 0.67 -29.80
N GLU A 115 -0.58 1.25 -30.24
CA GLU A 115 0.76 0.89 -29.77
C GLU A 115 0.96 1.25 -28.29
N PHE A 116 0.49 2.43 -27.86
CA PHE A 116 0.50 2.81 -26.46
C PHE A 116 -0.31 1.83 -25.60
N MET A 117 -1.52 1.46 -26.03
CA MET A 117 -2.36 0.50 -25.29
C MET A 117 -1.75 -0.91 -25.27
N LYS A 118 -1.09 -1.34 -26.35
CA LYS A 118 -0.30 -2.58 -26.35
C LYS A 118 0.84 -2.53 -25.34
N GLY A 119 1.58 -1.42 -25.28
CA GLY A 119 2.62 -1.20 -24.30
C GLY A 119 2.10 -1.25 -22.86
N ILE A 120 0.94 -0.64 -22.59
CA ILE A 120 0.28 -0.69 -21.28
C ILE A 120 -0.19 -2.11 -20.94
N GLY A 121 -0.68 -2.85 -21.93
CA GLY A 121 -1.02 -4.27 -21.78
C GLY A 121 0.20 -5.10 -21.37
N LYS A 122 1.34 -4.88 -22.03
CA LYS A 122 2.61 -5.54 -21.69
C LYS A 122 3.08 -5.16 -20.29
N PHE A 123 3.08 -3.88 -19.93
CA PHE A 123 3.42 -3.42 -18.58
C PHE A 123 2.53 -4.07 -17.51
N LYS A 124 1.23 -4.21 -17.80
CA LYS A 124 0.30 -4.87 -16.90
C LYS A 124 0.66 -6.34 -16.70
N THR A 125 0.81 -7.10 -17.78
CA THR A 125 1.07 -8.55 -17.69
C THR A 125 2.45 -8.83 -17.08
N ASP A 126 3.48 -8.15 -17.54
CA ASP A 126 4.87 -8.51 -17.23
C ASP A 126 5.34 -7.94 -15.88
N PHE A 127 4.67 -6.89 -15.38
CA PHE A 127 5.04 -6.25 -14.12
C PHE A 127 3.89 -6.17 -13.11
N LEU A 128 2.74 -5.59 -13.47
CA LEU A 128 1.67 -5.37 -12.47
C LEU A 128 1.06 -6.68 -11.98
N ASP A 129 0.72 -7.59 -12.91
CA ASP A 129 0.06 -8.84 -12.57
C ASP A 129 1.00 -9.80 -11.83
N THR A 130 2.29 -9.78 -12.16
CA THR A 130 3.33 -10.56 -11.49
C THR A 130 3.63 -10.03 -10.09
N TYR A 131 4.01 -8.75 -9.96
CA TYR A 131 4.57 -8.28 -8.70
C TYR A 131 3.55 -7.58 -7.80
N ASN A 132 2.66 -6.75 -8.34
CA ASN A 132 1.73 -5.99 -7.48
C ASN A 132 0.62 -6.87 -6.90
N LYS A 133 0.11 -7.81 -7.69
CA LYS A 133 -1.01 -8.66 -7.25
C LYS A 133 -0.58 -9.60 -6.11
N GLU A 134 0.59 -10.20 -6.23
CA GLU A 134 1.17 -11.07 -5.19
C GLU A 134 1.50 -10.29 -3.92
N VAL A 135 2.16 -9.13 -4.07
CA VAL A 135 2.48 -8.25 -2.94
C VAL A 135 1.22 -7.80 -2.22
N HIS A 136 0.16 -7.43 -2.95
CA HIS A 136 -1.10 -7.02 -2.33
C HIS A 136 -1.75 -8.14 -1.52
N ALA A 137 -1.75 -9.37 -2.05
CA ALA A 137 -2.27 -10.53 -1.32
C ALA A 137 -1.48 -10.80 -0.03
N GLU A 138 -0.14 -10.72 -0.09
CA GLU A 138 0.71 -10.91 1.08
C GLU A 138 0.50 -9.82 2.14
N ILE A 139 0.39 -8.54 1.73
CA ILE A 139 0.10 -7.42 2.64
C ILE A 139 -1.25 -7.63 3.32
N THR A 140 -2.28 -7.96 2.55
CA THR A 140 -3.64 -8.18 3.06
C THR A 140 -3.67 -9.32 4.08
N GLU A 141 -2.97 -10.43 3.81
CA GLU A 141 -2.89 -11.56 4.75
C GLU A 141 -2.15 -11.16 6.03
N LYS A 142 -1.03 -10.44 5.93
CA LYS A 142 -0.29 -9.95 7.10
C LYS A 142 -1.13 -9.00 7.95
N GLU A 143 -1.84 -8.06 7.34
CA GLU A 143 -2.77 -7.19 8.05
C GLU A 143 -3.86 -7.97 8.77
N TYR A 144 -4.42 -8.98 8.12
CA TYR A 144 -5.44 -9.83 8.71
C TYR A 144 -4.89 -10.58 9.95
N GLN A 145 -3.71 -11.17 9.84
CA GLN A 145 -3.05 -11.83 10.98
C GLN A 145 -2.74 -10.86 12.12
N ASN A 146 -2.28 -9.65 11.81
CA ASN A 146 -2.02 -8.61 12.82
C ASN A 146 -3.30 -8.18 13.55
N ARG A 147 -4.42 -8.02 12.83
CA ARG A 147 -5.73 -7.73 13.43
C ARG A 147 -6.18 -8.87 14.35
N LEU A 148 -6.01 -10.13 13.93
CA LEU A 148 -6.32 -11.29 14.77
C LEU A 148 -5.47 -11.32 16.05
N GLN A 149 -4.17 -11.04 15.96
CA GLN A 149 -3.29 -10.98 17.13
C GLN A 149 -3.68 -9.85 18.09
N THR A 150 -4.01 -8.67 17.54
CA THR A 150 -4.48 -7.53 18.33
C THR A 150 -5.76 -7.87 19.07
N LYS A 151 -6.74 -8.48 18.39
CA LYS A 151 -8.00 -8.94 19.01
C LYS A 151 -7.76 -9.99 20.11
N LYS A 152 -6.84 -10.93 19.89
CA LYS A 152 -6.45 -11.91 20.93
C LYS A 152 -5.82 -11.21 22.15
N ARG A 153 -5.02 -10.16 21.94
CA ARG A 153 -4.42 -9.37 23.02
C ARG A 153 -5.50 -8.62 23.80
N GLU A 154 -6.41 -7.93 23.11
CA GLU A 154 -7.55 -7.23 23.72
C GLU A 154 -8.40 -8.18 24.58
N ILE A 155 -8.72 -9.38 24.09
CA ILE A 155 -9.50 -10.37 24.85
C ILE A 155 -8.76 -10.83 26.11
N LYS A 156 -7.44 -11.05 26.03
CA LYS A 156 -6.61 -11.40 27.20
C LYS A 156 -6.61 -10.28 28.23
N GLU A 157 -6.44 -9.02 27.79
CA GLU A 157 -6.49 -7.84 28.65
C GLU A 157 -7.85 -7.73 29.36
N ILE A 158 -8.97 -7.85 28.62
CA ILE A 158 -10.32 -7.83 29.20
C ILE A 158 -10.50 -8.94 30.23
N THR A 159 -10.07 -10.17 29.92
CA THR A 159 -10.18 -11.31 30.83
C THR A 159 -9.41 -11.07 32.12
N PHE A 160 -8.20 -10.50 32.01
CA PHE A 160 -7.37 -10.13 33.17
C PHE A 160 -8.07 -9.08 34.05
N PHE A 161 -8.65 -8.04 33.47
CA PHE A 161 -9.38 -7.02 34.23
C PHE A 161 -10.63 -7.58 34.92
N ILE A 162 -11.36 -8.51 34.30
CA ILE A 162 -12.50 -9.18 34.93
C ILE A 162 -12.05 -9.98 36.16
N ILE A 163 -10.96 -10.74 36.05
CA ILE A 163 -10.40 -11.52 37.18
C ILE A 163 -10.01 -10.58 38.33
N LEU A 164 -9.32 -9.48 38.03
CA LEU A 164 -8.94 -8.49 39.04
C LEU A 164 -10.16 -7.87 39.73
N ALA A 165 -11.22 -7.55 38.97
CA ALA A 165 -12.46 -7.02 39.53
C ALA A 165 -13.14 -8.02 40.46
N ILE A 166 -13.18 -9.31 40.10
CA ILE A 166 -13.72 -10.37 40.96
C ILE A 166 -12.91 -10.48 42.26
N ILE A 167 -11.58 -10.51 42.17
CA ILE A 167 -10.69 -10.57 43.35
C ILE A 167 -10.93 -9.36 44.25
N ALA A 168 -11.01 -8.16 43.69
CA ALA A 168 -11.29 -6.94 44.44
C ALA A 168 -12.65 -7.00 45.17
N LEU A 169 -13.70 -7.49 44.50
CA LEU A 169 -15.02 -7.69 45.12
C LEU A 169 -14.98 -8.69 46.26
N VAL A 170 -14.26 -9.81 46.10
CA VAL A 170 -14.09 -10.82 47.16
C VAL A 170 -13.35 -10.21 48.37
N ILE A 171 -12.27 -9.46 48.14
CA ILE A 171 -11.53 -8.77 49.20
C ILE A 171 -12.44 -7.77 49.92
N ILE A 172 -13.17 -6.92 49.19
CA ILE A 172 -14.11 -5.95 49.78
C ILE A 172 -15.17 -6.66 50.64
N TYR A 173 -15.72 -7.79 50.17
CA TYR A 173 -16.69 -8.58 50.92
C TYR A 173 -16.13 -9.15 52.23
N PHE A 174 -14.91 -9.70 52.21
CA PHE A 174 -14.28 -10.21 53.43
C PHE A 174 -13.98 -9.10 54.45
N PHE A 175 -13.50 -7.93 53.99
CA PHE A 175 -13.24 -6.81 54.87
C PHE A 175 -14.53 -6.18 55.43
N SER A 176 -15.60 -6.10 54.64
CA SER A 176 -16.88 -5.58 55.12
C SER A 176 -17.54 -6.52 56.13
N SER A 177 -17.51 -7.83 55.90
CA SER A 177 -17.99 -8.84 56.87
C SER A 177 -17.19 -8.81 58.17
N SER A 178 -15.85 -8.75 58.11
CA SER A 178 -15.00 -8.73 59.29
C SER A 178 -15.18 -7.46 60.15
N ILE A 179 -15.52 -6.33 59.52
CA ILE A 179 -15.83 -5.07 60.23
C ILE A 179 -17.19 -5.16 60.92
N PHE A 180 -18.17 -5.84 60.31
CA PHE A 180 -19.49 -6.05 60.92
C PHE A 180 -19.43 -7.01 62.12
N ASP A 181 -18.64 -8.07 62.05
CA ASP A 181 -18.49 -9.03 63.16
C ASP A 181 -17.74 -8.45 64.38
N LYS A 182 -16.94 -7.39 64.20
CA LYS A 182 -16.26 -6.69 65.31
C LYS A 182 -17.12 -5.63 66.01
N LYS A 183 -18.34 -5.37 65.53
CA LYS A 183 -19.27 -4.37 66.09
C LYS A 183 -20.47 -4.97 66.85
N LEU A 184 -20.53 -6.29 66.97
CA LEU A 184 -21.44 -7.00 67.89
C LEU A 184 -20.69 -7.40 69.16
#